data_AF-A0AAX3I810-F1
#
_entry.id   AF-A0AAX3I810-F1
#
_cell.length_a   1.000
_cell.length_b   1.000
_cell.length_c   1.000
_cell.angle_alpha   90.00
_cell.angle_beta   90.00
_cell.angle_gamma   90.00
#
_symmetry.space_group_name_H-M   'P 1'
#
loop_
_entity.id
_entity.type
_entity.pdbx_description
1 polymer ?
#
loop_
_entity_poly.entity_id
_entity_poly.type
_entity_poly.pdbx_seq_one_letter_code
_entity_poly.pdbx_strand_id
1 'polypeptide(L)'
;MTGIDTWPPWIAIIVTGGPILLAAAGITFSLYLSRRHLDSMKDALKNSRFIYIWGTSLGKRGVIWSLLEISKIAGMVTLPKASIRIGELDPVDLENFPPHLKRLLTINMMMLIGSVFWAAVAAILVEFR
;
A
#
# COMPACT_ATOMS: atom_id res chain seq x y z
N MET A 1 18.43 -24.61 20.77
CA MET A 1 17.41 -24.18 21.75
C MET A 1 17.11 -22.71 21.51
N THR A 2 16.35 -22.38 20.47
CA THR A 2 15.95 -21.01 20.12
C THR A 2 14.46 -21.00 19.75
N GLY A 3 13.66 -21.76 20.50
CA GLY A 3 12.21 -21.79 20.35
C GLY A 3 11.59 -20.59 21.04
N ILE A 4 10.55 -20.03 20.42
CA ILE A 4 9.74 -18.90 20.91
C ILE A 4 9.22 -19.12 22.36
N ASP A 5 9.17 -20.37 22.81
CA ASP A 5 8.79 -20.77 24.18
C ASP A 5 9.75 -20.27 25.27
N THR A 6 10.98 -19.90 24.90
CA THR A 6 11.95 -19.32 25.85
C THR A 6 11.77 -17.81 26.05
N TRP A 7 10.89 -17.16 25.28
CA TRP A 7 10.77 -15.71 25.27
C TRP A 7 9.76 -15.22 26.31
N PRO A 8 10.01 -14.05 26.93
CA PRO A 8 9.00 -13.36 27.74
C PRO A 8 7.71 -13.16 26.94
N PRO A 9 6.52 -13.42 27.52
CA PRO A 9 5.23 -13.32 26.83
C PRO A 9 5.01 -11.97 26.13
N TRP A 10 5.54 -10.89 26.71
CA TRP A 10 5.49 -9.55 26.15
C TRP A 10 6.20 -9.41 24.80
N ILE A 11 7.34 -10.08 24.61
CA ILE A 11 8.09 -10.04 23.35
C ILE A 11 7.33 -10.78 22.26
N ALA A 12 6.75 -11.94 22.58
CA ALA A 12 5.92 -12.69 21.64
C ALA A 12 4.70 -11.87 21.17
N ILE A 13 4.04 -11.15 22.08
CA ILE A 13 2.91 -10.27 21.75
C ILE A 13 3.34 -9.09 20.86
N ILE A 14 4.49 -8.47 21.14
CA ILE A 14 4.99 -7.35 20.30
C ILE A 14 5.37 -7.84 18.91
N VAL A 15 6.03 -8.99 18.80
CA VAL A 15 6.49 -9.53 17.52
C VAL A 15 5.33 -9.99 16.64
N THR A 16 4.28 -10.58 17.23
CA THR A 16 3.09 -11.03 16.50
C THR A 16 2.05 -9.92 16.29
N GLY A 17 1.92 -8.99 17.23
CA GLY A 17 0.96 -7.88 17.18
C GLY A 17 1.45 -6.66 16.40
N GLY A 18 2.76 -6.45 16.30
CA GLY A 18 3.38 -5.34 15.56
C GLY A 18 2.91 -5.25 14.09
N PRO A 19 2.93 -6.35 13.32
CA PRO A 19 2.41 -6.38 11.95
C PRO A 19 0.93 -5.99 11.84
N ILE A 20 0.10 -6.40 12.79
CA ILE A 20 -1.34 -6.12 12.77
C ILE A 20 -1.58 -4.62 12.94
N LEU A 21 -0.87 -3.99 13.88
CA LEU A 21 -0.92 -2.53 14.09
C LEU A 21 -0.42 -1.76 12.87
N LEU A 22 0.68 -2.21 12.26
CA LEU A 22 1.23 -1.62 11.04
C LEU A 22 0.26 -1.74 9.85
N ALA A 23 -0.37 -2.90 9.68
CA ALA A 23 -1.39 -3.12 8.67
C ALA A 23 -2.62 -2.23 8.90
N ALA A 24 -3.10 -2.14 10.14
CA ALA A 24 -4.22 -1.27 10.50
C ALA A 24 -3.90 0.21 10.21
N ALA A 25 -2.71 0.69 10.60
CA ALA A 25 -2.25 2.04 10.29
C ALA A 25 -2.17 2.30 8.78
N GLY A 26 -1.65 1.34 8.00
CA GLY A 26 -1.62 1.43 6.54
C GLY A 26 -3.02 1.50 5.91
N ILE A 27 -3.98 0.75 6.43
CA ILE A 27 -5.38 0.80 5.98
C ILE A 27 -6.00 2.16 6.32
N THR A 28 -5.83 2.67 7.54
CA THR A 28 -6.34 3.99 7.94
C THR A 28 -5.71 5.10 7.10
N PHE A 29 -4.42 5.01 6.81
CA PHE A 29 -3.71 5.99 5.97
C PHE A 29 -4.19 5.94 4.51
N SER A 30 -4.42 4.74 3.99
CA SER A 30 -5.00 4.53 2.66
C SER A 30 -6.43 5.09 2.59
N LEU A 31 -7.23 4.94 3.64
CA LEU A 31 -8.57 5.55 3.74
C LEU A 31 -8.51 7.08 3.77
N TYR A 32 -7.54 7.65 4.49
CA TYR A 32 -7.33 9.09 4.54
C TYR A 32 -6.98 9.64 3.16
N LEU A 33 -6.01 9.02 2.48
CA LEU A 33 -5.65 9.33 1.09
C LEU A 33 -6.85 9.20 0.15
N SER A 34 -7.70 8.21 0.39
CA SER A 34 -8.90 7.96 -0.42
C SER A 34 -9.92 9.07 -0.37
N ARG A 35 -10.13 9.65 0.80
CA ARG A 35 -11.12 10.70 0.94
C ARG A 35 -10.59 12.05 0.54
N ARG A 36 -9.29 12.30 0.72
CA ARG A 36 -8.72 13.65 0.61
C ARG A 36 -7.93 13.90 -0.66
N HIS A 37 -7.26 12.88 -1.20
CA HIS A 37 -6.26 13.05 -2.25
C HIS A 37 -6.52 12.21 -3.50
N LEU A 38 -7.54 11.35 -3.47
CA LEU A 38 -7.88 10.48 -4.59
C LEU A 38 -8.23 11.29 -5.86
N ASP A 39 -8.99 12.38 -5.73
CA ASP A 39 -9.32 13.24 -6.88
C ASP A 39 -8.08 13.93 -7.47
N SER A 40 -7.15 14.39 -6.64
CA SER A 40 -5.88 14.98 -7.10
C SER A 40 -4.98 13.95 -7.78
N MET A 41 -4.96 12.70 -7.30
CA MET A 41 -4.27 11.61 -7.99
C MET A 41 -4.93 11.30 -9.33
N LYS A 42 -6.26 11.36 -9.40
CA LYS A 42 -7.00 11.12 -10.64
C LYS A 42 -6.70 12.19 -11.69
N ASP A 43 -6.66 13.44 -11.29
CA ASP A 43 -6.35 14.54 -12.22
C ASP A 43 -4.91 14.46 -12.75
N ALA A 44 -3.96 14.05 -11.88
CA ALA A 44 -2.58 13.85 -12.25
C ALA A 44 -2.33 12.65 -13.19
N LEU A 45 -3.21 11.65 -13.20
CA LEU A 45 -3.11 10.45 -14.06
C LEU A 45 -4.15 10.44 -15.20
N LYS A 46 -4.74 11.59 -15.54
CA LYS A 46 -5.91 11.64 -16.44
C LYS A 46 -5.66 11.08 -17.84
N ASN A 47 -4.42 11.10 -18.34
CA ASN A 47 -4.06 10.55 -19.65
C ASN A 47 -3.72 9.05 -19.57
N SER A 48 -3.51 8.54 -18.36
CA SER A 48 -3.22 7.15 -18.10
C SER A 48 -4.42 6.23 -18.38
N ARG A 49 -4.16 5.13 -19.08
CA ARG A 49 -5.17 4.12 -19.46
C ARG A 49 -5.90 3.53 -18.26
N PHE A 50 -5.26 3.47 -17.09
CA PHE A 50 -5.92 3.05 -15.85
C PHE A 50 -7.16 3.90 -15.52
N ILE A 51 -7.05 5.22 -15.67
CA ILE A 51 -8.16 6.15 -15.37
C ILE A 51 -9.25 6.08 -16.42
N TYR A 52 -8.92 5.81 -17.67
CA TYR A 52 -9.93 5.55 -18.69
C TYR A 52 -10.79 4.33 -18.35
N ILE A 53 -10.17 3.24 -17.86
CA ILE A 53 -10.88 2.00 -17.51
C ILE A 53 -11.65 2.14 -16.19
N TRP A 54 -11.04 2.79 -15.19
CA TRP A 54 -11.58 2.84 -13.84
C TRP A 54 -12.27 4.15 -13.46
N GLY A 55 -12.23 5.19 -14.30
CA GLY A 55 -12.64 6.54 -13.95
C GLY A 55 -14.09 6.67 -13.46
N THR A 56 -14.98 5.80 -13.96
CA THR A 56 -16.40 5.70 -13.55
C THR A 56 -16.61 4.90 -12.26
N SER A 57 -15.71 3.97 -11.93
CA SER A 57 -15.67 3.19 -10.68
C SER A 57 -15.04 3.97 -9.54
N LEU A 58 -14.01 4.76 -9.87
CA LEU A 58 -13.10 5.43 -8.96
C LEU A 58 -13.83 6.43 -8.05
N GLY A 59 -14.09 6.02 -6.81
CA GLY A 59 -14.73 6.83 -5.76
C GLY A 59 -16.25 6.60 -5.57
N LYS A 60 -16.94 5.84 -6.44
CA LYS A 60 -18.40 5.62 -6.34
C LYS A 60 -18.80 4.28 -5.74
N ARG A 61 -17.89 3.30 -5.65
CA ARG A 61 -18.19 1.92 -5.22
C ARG A 61 -17.96 1.64 -3.73
N GLY A 62 -17.81 2.66 -2.89
CA GLY A 62 -17.68 2.53 -1.44
C GLY A 62 -16.24 2.36 -0.95
N VAL A 63 -16.10 2.15 0.36
CA VAL A 63 -14.84 2.31 1.11
C VAL A 63 -13.80 1.24 0.79
N ILE A 64 -14.22 -0.01 0.58
CA ILE A 64 -13.33 -1.13 0.23
C ILE A 64 -12.78 -0.96 -1.19
N TRP A 65 -13.63 -0.52 -2.12
CA TRP A 65 -13.23 -0.28 -3.49
C TRP A 65 -12.25 0.88 -3.61
N SER A 66 -12.49 1.97 -2.88
CA SER A 66 -11.58 3.12 -2.89
C SER A 66 -10.22 2.79 -2.27
N LEU A 67 -10.19 1.92 -1.26
CA LEU A 67 -8.97 1.33 -0.71
C LEU A 67 -8.20 0.50 -1.74
N LEU A 68 -8.88 -0.39 -2.46
CA LEU A 68 -8.27 -1.19 -3.52
C LEU A 68 -7.72 -0.33 -4.65
N GLU A 69 -8.46 0.71 -5.05
CA GLU A 69 -8.05 1.67 -6.07
C GLU A 69 -6.78 2.40 -5.67
N ILE A 70 -6.66 2.87 -4.43
CA ILE A 70 -5.43 3.51 -3.95
C ILE A 70 -4.30 2.52 -3.81
N SER A 71 -4.56 1.31 -3.33
CA SER A 71 -3.54 0.27 -3.27
C SER A 71 -2.97 0.00 -4.66
N LYS A 72 -3.82 -0.04 -5.69
CA LYS A 72 -3.40 -0.17 -7.09
C LYS A 72 -2.61 1.04 -7.58
N ILE A 73 -3.12 2.26 -7.39
CA ILE A 73 -2.39 3.49 -7.79
C ILE A 73 -1.04 3.57 -7.06
N ALA A 74 -0.99 3.25 -5.77
CA ALA A 74 0.24 3.19 -4.99
C ALA A 74 1.21 2.17 -5.54
N GLY A 75 0.74 0.97 -5.89
CA GLY A 75 1.54 -0.04 -6.59
C GLY A 75 2.10 0.48 -7.92
N MET A 76 1.28 1.16 -8.72
CA MET A 76 1.72 1.71 -10.01
C MET A 76 2.76 2.81 -9.88
N VAL A 77 2.59 3.71 -8.91
CA VAL A 77 3.50 4.83 -8.67
C VAL A 77 4.83 4.37 -8.03
N THR A 78 4.79 3.32 -7.21
CA THR A 78 5.99 2.77 -6.54
C THR A 78 6.78 1.82 -7.41
N LEU A 79 6.13 1.10 -8.33
CA LEU A 79 6.75 0.24 -9.34
C LEU A 79 6.51 0.78 -10.77
N PRO A 80 6.94 2.02 -11.07
CA PRO A 80 6.58 2.69 -12.31
C PRO A 80 7.08 1.96 -13.55
N LYS A 81 8.27 1.34 -13.47
CA LYS A 81 8.86 0.57 -14.58
C LYS A 81 7.98 -0.62 -14.99
N ALA A 82 7.31 -1.28 -14.03
CA ALA A 82 6.42 -2.38 -14.33
C ALA A 82 5.12 -1.87 -14.96
N SER A 83 4.53 -0.81 -14.40
CA SER A 83 3.26 -0.25 -14.89
C SER A 83 3.38 0.43 -16.25
N ILE A 84 4.51 1.06 -16.55
CA ILE A 84 4.83 1.60 -17.88
C ILE A 84 4.98 0.45 -18.89
N ARG A 85 5.66 -0.64 -18.51
CA ARG A 85 5.83 -1.81 -19.39
C ARG A 85 4.50 -2.51 -19.70
N ILE A 86 3.58 -2.54 -18.75
CA ILE A 86 2.22 -3.09 -18.93
C ILE A 86 1.35 -2.13 -19.78
N GLY A 87 1.76 -0.86 -19.93
CA GLY A 87 0.99 0.17 -20.65
C GLY A 87 -0.22 0.67 -19.86
N GLU A 88 -0.20 0.48 -18.54
CA GLU A 88 -1.23 0.98 -17.62
C GLU A 88 -0.97 2.41 -17.17
N LEU A 89 0.30 2.87 -17.24
CA LEU A 89 0.76 4.16 -16.75
C LEU A 89 1.49 4.94 -17.85
N ASP A 90 1.07 6.18 -18.08
CA ASP A 90 1.78 7.12 -18.97
C ASP A 90 3.02 7.71 -18.26
N PRO A 91 4.22 7.64 -18.86
CA PRO A 91 5.42 8.22 -18.27
C PRO A 91 5.35 9.74 -18.07
N VAL A 92 4.60 10.48 -18.90
CA VAL A 92 4.43 11.94 -18.81
C VAL A 92 3.57 12.31 -17.60
N ASP A 93 2.51 11.56 -17.35
CA ASP A 93 1.66 11.75 -16.15
C ASP A 93 2.44 11.40 -14.88
N LEU A 94 3.33 10.42 -14.94
CA LEU A 94 4.20 10.06 -13.81
C LEU A 94 5.23 11.15 -13.48
N GLU A 95 5.80 11.82 -14.49
CA GLU A 95 6.73 12.93 -14.29
C GLU A 95 6.05 14.17 -13.71
N ASN A 96 4.81 14.44 -14.14
CA ASN A 96 4.01 15.55 -13.62
C ASN A 96 3.29 15.21 -12.30
N PHE A 97 3.45 14.00 -11.78
CA PHE A 97 2.74 13.56 -10.60
C PHE A 97 3.17 14.35 -9.34
N PRO A 98 2.23 14.82 -8.50
CA PRO A 98 2.57 15.66 -7.36
C PRO A 98 3.55 14.95 -6.41
N PRO A 99 4.72 15.55 -6.11
CA PRO A 99 5.77 14.89 -5.35
C PRO A 99 5.36 14.58 -3.91
N HIS A 100 4.46 15.39 -3.33
CA HIS A 100 3.89 15.13 -2.02
C HIS A 100 3.08 13.83 -2.00
N LEU A 101 2.18 13.63 -2.97
CA LEU A 101 1.38 12.40 -3.09
C LEU A 101 2.28 11.18 -3.32
N LYS A 102 3.29 11.32 -4.18
CA LYS A 102 4.27 10.26 -4.44
C LYS A 102 4.94 9.78 -3.16
N ARG A 103 5.33 10.73 -2.31
CA ARG A 103 5.98 10.43 -1.02
C ARG A 103 5.03 9.72 -0.07
N LEU A 104 3.77 10.19 0.05
CA LEU A 104 2.76 9.53 0.88
C LEU A 104 2.50 8.08 0.40
N LEU A 105 2.35 7.86 -0.90
CA LEU A 105 2.11 6.53 -1.48
C LEU A 105 3.30 5.61 -1.25
N THR A 106 4.52 6.13 -1.37
CA THR A 106 5.75 5.38 -1.11
C THR A 106 5.86 4.97 0.35
N ILE A 107 5.55 5.87 1.29
CA ILE A 107 5.55 5.56 2.74
C ILE A 107 4.52 4.45 3.04
N ASN A 108 3.31 4.57 2.50
CA ASN A 108 2.27 3.57 2.69
C ASN A 108 2.70 2.18 2.18
N MET A 109 3.33 2.15 0.99
CA MET A 109 3.83 0.90 0.41
C MET A 109 4.99 0.31 1.23
N MET A 110 5.90 1.15 1.73
CA MET A 110 6.99 0.70 2.60
C MET A 110 6.47 0.15 3.93
N MET A 111 5.43 0.76 4.51
CA MET A 111 4.75 0.23 5.70
C MET A 111 4.12 -1.14 5.42
N LEU A 112 3.47 -1.30 4.27
CA LEU A 112 2.87 -2.59 3.87
C LEU A 112 3.93 -3.67 3.62
N ILE A 113 4.98 -3.37 2.84
CA ILE A 113 6.08 -4.31 2.58
C ILE A 113 6.78 -4.68 3.89
N GLY A 114 7.06 -3.69 4.75
CA GLY A 114 7.64 -3.90 6.07
C GLY A 114 6.75 -4.78 6.94
N SER A 115 5.43 -4.56 6.92
CA SER A 115 4.46 -5.39 7.64
C SER A 115 4.43 -6.83 7.13
N VAL A 116 4.44 -7.03 5.81
CA VAL A 116 4.43 -8.38 5.20
C VAL A 116 5.74 -9.11 5.49
N PHE A 117 6.87 -8.44 5.34
CA PHE A 117 8.18 -9.00 5.67
C PHE A 117 8.27 -9.38 7.14
N TRP A 118 7.84 -8.49 8.04
CA TRP A 118 7.80 -8.77 9.47
C TRP A 118 6.85 -9.94 9.80
N ALA A 119 5.66 -9.97 9.20
CA ALA A 119 4.71 -11.06 9.38
C ALA A 119 5.28 -12.40 8.90
N ALA A 120 6.01 -12.42 7.77
CA ALA A 120 6.67 -13.62 7.26
C ALA A 120 7.78 -14.09 8.21
N VAL A 121 8.62 -13.17 8.72
CA VAL A 121 9.64 -13.49 9.72
C VAL A 121 8.99 -14.03 10.99
N ALA A 122 7.91 -13.41 11.48
CA ALA A 122 7.17 -13.88 12.65
C ALA A 122 6.56 -15.27 12.42
N ALA A 123 5.97 -15.53 11.25
CA ALA A 123 5.41 -16.83 10.90
C ALA A 123 6.49 -17.93 10.86
N ILE A 124 7.62 -17.66 10.21
CA ILE A 124 8.78 -18.56 10.19
C ILE A 124 9.25 -18.83 11.63
N LEU A 125 9.36 -17.80 12.46
CA LEU A 125 9.81 -17.96 13.84
C LEU A 125 8.85 -18.82 14.69
N VAL A 126 7.54 -18.73 14.41
CA VAL A 126 6.50 -19.57 15.04
C VAL A 126 6.54 -21.01 14.52
N GLU A 127 6.82 -21.21 13.23
CA GLU A 127 6.86 -22.54 12.61
C GLU A 127 8.15 -23.32 12.94
N PHE A 128 9.27 -22.62 13.19
CA PHE A 128 10.51 -23.17 13.73
C PHE A 128 10.52 -23.33 15.27
N ARG A 129 9.33 -23.32 15.90
CA ARG A 129 9.15 -23.59 17.34
C ARG A 129 9.59 -24.99 17.74
#